data_AF-A0A2V5R2Z9-F1
#
_entry.id   AF-A0A2V5R2Z9-F1
#
_cell.length_a   1.000
_cell.length_b   1.000
_cell.length_c   1.000
_cell.angle_alpha   90.00
_cell.angle_beta   90.00
_cell.angle_gamma   90.00
#
_symmetry.space_group_name_H-M   'P 1'
#
loop_
_entity.id
_entity.type
_entity.pdbx_description
1 polymer ?
#
loop_
_entity_poly.entity_id
_entity_poly.type
_entity_poly.pdbx_seq_one_letter_code
_entity_poly.pdbx_strand_id
1 'polypeptide(L)'
;MSSQLTDRGSLDAESEMLPQEPPPWIIRSTAWLLLGAFLFALLIAIVMRLPETVRCPFVLVPATGTDPIQSPVRAIISHVGVDEGQPVKAGEELFVLRSEEIRGLDTQFRMLTEDLRSKEESLSRNESAYAAQLGIKNAEIEQAKSEVKFRENHASTSRELVTRMQKLAKLGGESEIDLVKLKLDLAGSEKDLSVAQRTVQQVNLDRERMETEHARQRAEQQSEIEKLKMRIGALKADLENASQNLLTVRSPYEGVIIS
;
A
#
# COMPACT_ATOMS: atom_id res chain seq x y z
N MET A 1 75.45 61.22 -110.41
CA MET A 1 75.44 60.09 -111.36
C MET A 1 74.24 59.24 -111.01
N SER A 2 73.07 59.62 -111.54
CA SER A 2 72.42 59.00 -112.73
C SER A 2 71.33 58.05 -112.22
N SER A 3 70.11 58.51 -111.94
CA SER A 3 69.02 58.85 -112.88
C SER A 3 68.41 57.66 -113.59
N GLN A 4 67.08 57.53 -113.43
CA GLN A 4 66.05 57.05 -114.34
C GLN A 4 65.12 56.02 -113.65
N LEU A 5 63.80 56.09 -113.72
CA LEU A 5 62.81 57.07 -114.22
C LEU A 5 61.44 56.50 -113.77
N THR A 6 60.50 57.37 -113.38
CA THR A 6 59.03 57.32 -113.57
C THR A 6 58.32 55.96 -113.73
N ASP A 7 57.21 55.70 -113.05
CA ASP A 7 55.93 56.26 -113.50
C ASP A 7 54.84 56.25 -112.41
N ARG A 8 54.03 57.31 -112.41
CA ARG A 8 52.86 57.54 -111.56
C ARG A 8 51.62 57.56 -112.46
N GLY A 9 50.73 56.60 -112.24
CA GLY A 9 49.34 56.59 -112.72
C GLY A 9 48.66 55.38 -112.08
N SER A 10 47.41 55.38 -111.64
CA SER A 10 46.29 56.31 -111.75
C SER A 10 45.29 55.89 -110.66
N LEU A 11 44.58 56.85 -110.10
CA LEU A 11 43.44 56.64 -109.21
C LEU A 11 42.25 56.05 -110.00
N ASP A 12 41.38 55.37 -109.25
CA ASP A 12 39.94 55.15 -109.46
C ASP A 12 39.43 53.72 -109.85
N ALA A 13 38.34 53.37 -109.13
CA ALA A 13 37.39 52.26 -109.24
C ALA A 13 37.80 50.91 -108.64
N GLU A 14 37.04 50.25 -107.74
CA GLU A 14 35.71 50.48 -107.16
C GLU A 14 35.58 49.58 -105.90
N SER A 15 34.76 49.99 -104.93
CA SER A 15 34.39 49.18 -103.75
C SER A 15 33.49 48.02 -104.15
N GLU A 16 33.92 46.78 -103.89
CA GLU A 16 33.07 45.59 -103.96
C GLU A 16 32.14 45.53 -102.73
N MET A 17 30.94 46.07 -102.90
CA MET A 17 29.81 45.91 -101.99
C MET A 17 29.36 44.44 -101.93
N LEU A 18 29.28 43.90 -100.72
CA LEU A 18 28.58 42.65 -100.41
C LEU A 18 27.10 42.76 -100.81
N PRO A 19 26.53 41.80 -101.58
CA PRO A 19 25.13 41.84 -101.99
C PRO A 19 24.19 41.80 -100.78
N GLN A 20 23.30 42.79 -100.71
CA GLN A 20 22.46 43.11 -99.56
C GLN A 20 21.04 42.52 -99.63
N GLU A 21 20.85 41.32 -100.23
CA GLU A 21 19.60 40.56 -100.13
C GLU A 21 19.88 39.03 -100.21
N PRO A 22 19.65 38.23 -99.15
CA PRO A 22 19.82 36.79 -99.23
C PRO A 22 18.72 36.15 -100.11
N PRO A 23 19.04 35.12 -100.92
CA PRO A 23 18.08 34.48 -101.82
C PRO A 23 16.78 34.04 -101.12
N PRO A 24 15.60 34.22 -101.74
CA PRO A 24 14.29 34.00 -101.09
C PRO A 24 14.03 32.56 -100.60
N TRP A 25 14.83 31.57 -101.04
CA TRP A 25 14.81 30.20 -100.50
C TRP A 25 15.36 30.12 -99.07
N ILE A 26 16.42 30.85 -98.73
CA ILE A 26 17.06 30.78 -97.41
C ILE A 26 16.13 31.33 -96.33
N ILE A 27 15.49 32.47 -96.61
CA ILE A 27 14.52 33.10 -95.69
C ILE A 27 13.34 32.15 -95.41
N ARG A 28 12.84 31.45 -96.44
CA ARG A 28 11.73 30.48 -96.29
C ARG A 28 12.15 29.25 -95.49
N SER A 29 13.36 28.74 -95.69
CA SER A 29 13.91 27.62 -94.91
C SER A 29 14.10 28.00 -93.45
N THR A 30 14.66 29.18 -93.16
CA THR A 30 14.83 29.67 -91.78
C THR A 30 13.49 29.89 -91.09
N ALA A 31 12.48 30.41 -91.81
CA ALA A 31 11.13 30.57 -91.27
C ALA A 31 10.48 29.22 -90.93
N TRP A 32 10.59 28.21 -91.82
CA TRP A 32 10.08 26.85 -91.55
C TRP A 32 10.81 26.16 -90.39
N LEU A 33 12.12 26.39 -90.25
CA LEU A 33 12.90 25.85 -89.15
C LEU A 33 12.51 26.48 -87.80
N LEU A 34 12.31 27.80 -87.76
CA LEU A 34 11.81 28.49 -86.57
C LEU A 34 10.40 28.04 -86.19
N LEU A 35 9.51 27.88 -87.18
CA LEU A 35 8.16 27.41 -86.96
C LEU A 35 8.15 25.97 -86.44
N GLY A 36 8.99 25.10 -87.01
CA GLY A 36 9.16 23.72 -86.56
C GLY A 36 9.74 23.63 -85.15
N ALA A 37 10.76 24.43 -84.83
CA ALA A 37 11.36 24.47 -83.50
C ALA A 37 10.37 24.97 -82.43
N PHE A 38 9.55 25.98 -82.77
CA PHE A 38 8.51 26.47 -81.88
C PHE A 38 7.41 25.43 -81.66
N LEU A 39 6.94 24.78 -82.73
CA LEU A 39 5.93 23.71 -82.64
C LEU A 39 6.46 22.53 -81.81
N PHE A 40 7.74 22.20 -81.96
CA PHE A 40 8.39 21.14 -81.20
C PHE A 40 8.52 21.48 -79.71
N ALA A 41 8.91 22.72 -79.37
CA ALA A 41 8.94 23.20 -77.99
C ALA A 41 7.54 23.20 -77.35
N LEU A 42 6.51 23.61 -78.10
CA LEU A 42 5.11 23.56 -77.66
C LEU A 42 4.65 22.13 -77.37
N LEU A 43 5.00 21.18 -78.26
CA LEU A 43 4.70 19.76 -78.06
C LEU A 43 5.38 19.19 -76.80
N ILE A 44 6.65 19.54 -76.56
CA ILE A 44 7.37 19.11 -75.35
C ILE A 44 6.70 19.66 -74.10
N ALA A 45 6.31 20.93 -74.08
CA ALA A 45 5.66 21.55 -72.92
C ALA A 45 4.29 20.91 -72.59
N ILE A 46 3.54 20.45 -73.60
CA ILE A 46 2.27 19.75 -73.40
C ILE A 46 2.50 18.33 -72.86
N VAL A 47 3.52 17.62 -73.35
CA VAL A 47 3.79 16.23 -72.98
C VAL A 47 4.48 16.11 -71.63
N MET A 48 5.42 17.01 -71.31
CA MET A 48 6.10 17.02 -70.01
C MET A 48 5.26 17.75 -68.96
N ARG A 49 4.31 17.03 -68.36
CA ARG A 49 3.78 17.43 -67.05
C ARG A 49 4.86 17.24 -65.99
N LEU A 50 5.32 18.34 -65.40
CA LEU A 50 6.25 18.31 -64.27
C LEU A 50 5.54 17.66 -63.06
N PRO A 51 6.00 16.50 -62.55
CA PRO A 51 5.40 15.93 -61.35
C PRO A 51 5.87 16.74 -60.14
N GLU A 52 5.01 17.63 -59.63
CA GLU A 52 5.19 18.27 -58.31
C GLU A 52 4.95 17.26 -57.20
N THR A 53 5.97 16.45 -56.90
CA THR A 53 6.02 15.69 -55.65
C THR A 53 7.21 16.21 -54.85
N VAL A 54 6.92 17.09 -53.89
CA VAL A 54 7.93 17.61 -52.97
C VAL A 54 8.08 16.60 -51.83
N ARG A 55 9.23 15.91 -51.78
CA ARG A 55 9.61 15.13 -50.61
C ARG A 55 10.13 16.10 -49.55
N CYS A 56 9.29 16.43 -48.56
CA CYS A 56 9.74 17.18 -47.39
C CYS A 56 10.10 16.20 -46.26
N PRO A 57 11.19 16.43 -45.52
CA PRO A 57 11.40 15.79 -44.24
C PRO A 57 10.36 16.36 -43.26
N PHE A 58 9.61 15.49 -42.61
CA PHE A 58 8.72 15.86 -41.51
C PHE A 58 9.08 15.04 -40.28
N VAL A 59 8.88 15.63 -39.11
CA VAL A 59 9.05 14.96 -37.82
C VAL A 59 7.66 14.77 -37.24
N LEU A 60 7.36 13.54 -36.84
CA LEU A 60 6.12 13.24 -36.14
C LEU A 60 6.24 13.73 -34.70
N VAL A 61 5.38 14.66 -34.31
CA VAL A 61 5.25 15.13 -32.93
C VAL A 61 3.87 14.71 -32.43
N PRO A 62 3.77 14.03 -31.28
CA PRO A 62 2.47 13.63 -30.74
C PRO A 62 1.60 14.85 -30.43
N ALA A 63 0.36 14.83 -30.90
CA ALA A 63 -0.56 15.97 -30.81
C ALA A 63 -0.90 16.38 -29.37
N THR A 64 -0.85 15.43 -28.42
CA THR A 64 -1.19 15.62 -27.01
C THR A 64 0.02 15.76 -26.09
N GLY A 65 1.24 15.85 -26.64
CA GLY A 65 2.48 15.81 -25.85
C GLY A 65 2.78 14.41 -25.30
N THR A 66 3.82 14.32 -24.49
CA THR A 66 4.36 13.07 -23.93
C THR A 66 4.15 13.08 -22.42
N ASP A 67 3.55 12.03 -21.85
CA ASP A 67 3.38 11.92 -20.39
C ASP A 67 4.52 11.07 -19.81
N PRO A 68 5.48 11.67 -19.08
CA PRO A 68 6.60 10.92 -18.52
C PRO A 68 6.13 10.09 -17.33
N ILE A 69 6.26 8.76 -17.45
CA ILE A 69 5.97 7.85 -16.35
C ILE A 69 7.13 7.87 -15.35
N GLN A 70 6.85 8.26 -14.11
CA GLN A 70 7.84 8.32 -13.04
C GLN A 70 7.63 7.20 -12.01
N SER A 71 8.73 6.75 -11.40
CA SER A 71 8.64 5.82 -10.28
C SER A 71 8.16 6.56 -9.03
N PRO A 72 7.18 6.02 -8.27
CA PRO A 72 6.72 6.63 -7.03
C PRO A 72 7.73 6.48 -5.88
N VAL A 73 8.67 5.54 -5.99
CA VAL A 73 9.70 5.26 -4.96
C VAL A 73 11.09 5.15 -5.57
N ARG A 74 12.12 5.29 -4.75
CA ARG A 74 13.50 5.04 -5.20
C ARG A 74 13.70 3.54 -5.39
N ALA A 75 14.02 3.12 -6.61
CA ALA A 75 14.14 1.71 -6.95
C ALA A 75 15.19 1.46 -8.04
N ILE A 76 15.64 0.21 -8.11
CA ILE A 76 16.53 -0.30 -9.15
C ILE A 76 15.67 -1.05 -10.16
N ILE A 77 15.81 -0.71 -11.45
CA ILE A 77 15.11 -1.43 -12.52
C ILE A 77 15.62 -2.87 -12.56
N SER A 78 14.72 -3.83 -12.36
CA SER A 78 15.02 -5.26 -12.45
C SER A 78 14.74 -5.80 -13.85
N HIS A 79 13.66 -5.34 -14.48
CA HIS A 79 13.27 -5.75 -15.82
C HIS A 79 12.52 -4.63 -16.53
N VAL A 80 12.74 -4.52 -17.85
CA VAL A 80 12.01 -3.63 -18.76
C VAL A 80 11.22 -4.55 -19.69
N GLY A 81 9.89 -4.44 -19.66
CA GLY A 81 8.97 -5.31 -20.40
C GLY A 81 8.47 -4.74 -21.72
N VAL A 82 8.92 -3.54 -22.09
CA VAL A 82 8.47 -2.79 -23.26
C VAL A 82 9.63 -2.16 -24.01
N ASP A 83 9.47 -2.06 -25.33
CA ASP A 83 10.44 -1.42 -26.23
C ASP A 83 9.91 -0.09 -26.79
N GLU A 84 10.81 0.77 -27.26
CA GLU A 84 10.46 2.02 -27.94
C GLU A 84 9.65 1.73 -29.21
N GLY A 85 8.54 2.46 -29.41
CA GLY A 85 7.61 2.27 -30.51
C GLY A 85 6.55 1.17 -30.29
N GLN A 86 6.59 0.45 -29.16
CA GLN A 86 5.61 -0.59 -28.85
C GLN A 86 4.26 0.02 -28.41
N PRO A 87 3.12 -0.42 -28.98
CA PRO A 87 1.80 -0.08 -28.48
C PRO A 87 1.49 -0.89 -27.21
N VAL A 88 1.01 -0.21 -26.17
CA VAL A 88 0.66 -0.79 -24.86
C VAL A 88 -0.78 -0.47 -24.49
N LYS A 89 -1.43 -1.39 -23.79
CA LYS A 89 -2.80 -1.23 -23.27
C LYS A 89 -2.79 -0.67 -21.84
N ALA A 90 -3.91 -0.10 -21.42
CA ALA A 90 -4.11 0.29 -20.03
C ALA A 90 -3.95 -0.94 -19.10
N GLY A 91 -3.11 -0.80 -18.07
CA GLY A 91 -2.78 -1.86 -17.11
C GLY A 91 -1.64 -2.79 -17.52
N GLU A 92 -1.11 -2.66 -18.74
CA GLU A 92 0.03 -3.44 -19.22
C GLU A 92 1.32 -3.10 -18.46
N GLU A 93 2.15 -4.10 -18.22
CA GLU A 93 3.38 -3.99 -17.42
C GLU A 93 4.49 -3.35 -18.23
N LEU A 94 5.04 -2.23 -17.73
CA LEU A 94 6.10 -1.47 -18.39
C LEU A 94 7.46 -1.79 -17.77
N PHE A 95 7.56 -1.61 -16.45
CA PHE A 95 8.81 -1.76 -15.70
C PHE A 95 8.58 -2.56 -14.43
N VAL A 96 9.55 -3.42 -14.12
CA VAL A 96 9.62 -4.11 -12.84
C VAL A 96 10.76 -3.50 -12.03
N LEU A 97 10.42 -2.88 -10.91
CA LEU A 97 11.33 -2.16 -10.05
C LEU A 97 11.57 -2.93 -8.76
N ARG A 98 12.81 -3.00 -8.29
CA ARG A 98 13.16 -3.54 -6.98
C ARG A 98 13.53 -2.42 -6.03
N SER A 99 12.88 -2.36 -4.87
CA SER A 99 13.19 -1.37 -3.84
C SER A 99 13.52 -2.03 -2.50
N GLU A 100 14.59 -1.53 -1.86
CA GLU A 100 14.95 -1.90 -0.49
C GLU A 100 13.92 -1.38 0.53
N GLU A 101 13.21 -0.29 0.22
CA GLU A 101 12.16 0.26 1.09
C GLU A 101 11.00 -0.74 1.22
N ILE A 102 10.55 -1.33 0.11
CA ILE A 102 9.51 -2.38 0.08
C ILE A 102 9.95 -3.60 0.89
N ARG A 103 11.22 -4.01 0.77
CA ARG A 103 11.79 -5.12 1.56
C ARG A 103 11.79 -4.80 3.06
N GLY A 104 12.10 -3.56 3.43
CA GLY A 104 12.00 -3.08 4.81
C GLY A 104 10.56 -3.10 5.35
N LEU A 105 9.57 -2.80 4.50
CA LEU A 105 8.15 -2.87 4.86
C LEU A 105 7.68 -4.32 5.03
N ASP A 106 8.07 -5.25 4.14
CA ASP A 106 7.70 -6.68 4.26
C ASP A 106 8.28 -7.31 5.53
N THR A 107 9.54 -6.99 5.86
CA THR A 107 10.16 -7.49 7.10
C THR A 107 9.46 -6.95 8.36
N GLN A 108 9.11 -5.65 8.39
CA GLN A 108 8.31 -5.07 9.47
C GLN A 108 6.91 -5.68 9.55
N PHE A 109 6.25 -5.91 8.42
CA PHE A 109 4.94 -6.55 8.36
C PHE A 109 4.96 -7.95 8.96
N ARG A 110 5.95 -8.78 8.57
CA ARG A 110 6.13 -10.12 9.13
C ARG A 110 6.42 -10.08 10.62
N MET A 111 7.30 -9.19 11.07
CA MET A 111 7.62 -9.02 12.49
C MET A 111 6.38 -8.65 13.30
N LEU A 112 5.62 -7.62 12.86
CA LEU A 112 4.41 -7.20 13.55
C LEU A 112 3.32 -8.28 13.55
N THR A 113 3.20 -9.05 12.46
CA THR A 113 2.26 -10.16 12.38
C THR A 113 2.61 -11.28 13.36
N GLU A 114 3.90 -11.59 13.50
CA GLU A 114 4.38 -12.55 14.48
C GLU A 114 4.20 -12.05 15.93
N ASP A 115 4.47 -10.77 16.19
CA ASP A 115 4.20 -10.13 17.48
C ASP A 115 2.70 -10.18 17.82
N LEU A 116 1.83 -9.91 16.85
CA LEU A 116 0.38 -10.03 17.01
C LEU A 116 -0.01 -11.46 17.38
N ARG A 117 0.51 -12.45 16.65
CA ARG A 117 0.25 -13.87 16.93
C ARG A 117 0.71 -14.26 18.34
N SER A 118 1.90 -13.82 18.74
CA SER A 118 2.46 -14.06 20.07
C SER A 118 1.61 -13.43 21.18
N LYS A 119 1.11 -12.20 20.96
CA LYS A 119 0.21 -11.49 21.88
C LYS A 119 -1.14 -12.19 22.02
N GLU A 120 -1.74 -12.62 20.91
CA GLU A 120 -3.02 -13.36 20.92
C GLU A 120 -2.87 -14.72 21.63
N GLU A 121 -1.78 -15.44 21.40
CA GLU A 121 -1.48 -16.69 22.09
C GLU A 121 -1.26 -16.45 23.60
N SER A 122 -0.54 -15.38 23.96
CA SER A 122 -0.32 -15.01 25.35
C SER A 122 -1.62 -14.64 26.07
N LEU A 123 -2.53 -13.92 25.41
CA LEU A 123 -3.86 -13.61 25.94
C LEU A 123 -4.65 -14.89 26.21
N SER A 124 -4.70 -15.81 25.25
CA SER A 124 -5.39 -17.10 25.40
C SER A 124 -4.83 -17.94 26.57
N ARG A 125 -3.49 -18.01 26.68
CA ARG A 125 -2.84 -18.67 27.82
C ARG A 125 -3.20 -18.01 29.14
N ASN A 126 -3.19 -16.68 29.20
CA ASN A 126 -3.58 -15.93 30.40
C ASN A 126 -5.04 -16.20 30.79
N GLU A 127 -5.97 -16.19 29.83
CA GLU A 127 -7.38 -16.52 30.08
C GLU A 127 -7.54 -17.94 30.65
N SER A 128 -6.81 -18.92 30.12
CA SER A 128 -6.84 -20.29 30.64
C SER A 128 -6.28 -20.40 32.07
N ALA A 129 -5.21 -19.67 32.38
CA ALA A 129 -4.62 -19.63 33.71
C ALA A 129 -5.57 -18.93 34.71
N TYR A 130 -6.20 -17.84 34.29
CA TYR A 130 -7.21 -17.13 35.07
C TYR A 130 -8.41 -18.03 35.38
N ALA A 131 -8.93 -18.78 34.39
CA ALA A 131 -10.03 -19.71 34.62
C ALA A 131 -9.68 -20.79 35.66
N ALA A 132 -8.44 -21.31 35.64
CA ALA A 132 -7.97 -22.25 36.65
C ALA A 132 -7.89 -21.61 38.04
N GLN A 133 -7.36 -20.38 38.14
CA GLN A 133 -7.29 -19.64 39.41
C GLN A 133 -8.69 -19.33 39.97
N LEU A 134 -9.63 -18.96 39.11
CA LEU A 134 -11.01 -18.71 39.50
C LEU A 134 -11.67 -20.00 40.02
N GLY A 135 -11.39 -21.14 39.39
CA GLY A 135 -11.83 -22.45 39.87
C GLY A 135 -11.32 -22.77 41.28
N ILE A 136 -10.04 -22.52 41.55
CA ILE A 136 -9.43 -22.71 42.88
C ILE A 136 -10.08 -21.77 43.91
N LYS A 137 -10.25 -20.49 43.56
CA LYS A 137 -10.89 -19.51 44.47
C LYS A 137 -12.34 -19.86 44.76
N ASN A 138 -13.09 -20.35 43.78
CA ASN A 138 -14.46 -20.80 44.00
C ASN A 138 -14.51 -22.02 44.93
N ALA A 139 -13.59 -22.97 44.78
CA ALA A 139 -13.49 -24.10 45.70
C ALA A 139 -13.16 -23.64 47.14
N GLU A 140 -12.27 -22.66 47.31
CA GLU A 140 -11.94 -22.04 48.59
C GLU A 140 -13.17 -21.36 49.23
N ILE A 141 -13.98 -20.65 48.44
CA ILE A 141 -15.23 -20.03 48.90
C ILE A 141 -16.22 -21.10 49.37
N GLU A 142 -16.41 -22.18 48.61
CA GLU A 142 -17.32 -23.26 48.99
C GLU A 142 -16.85 -23.98 50.26
N GLN A 143 -15.54 -24.18 50.41
CA GLN A 143 -14.96 -24.70 51.65
C GLN A 143 -15.25 -23.75 52.83
N ALA A 144 -15.01 -22.45 52.68
CA ALA A 144 -15.26 -21.47 53.73
C ALA A 144 -16.77 -21.38 54.10
N LYS A 145 -17.67 -21.49 53.11
CA LYS A 145 -19.12 -21.57 53.35
C LYS A 145 -19.51 -22.83 54.11
N SER A 146 -18.90 -23.97 53.79
CA SER A 146 -19.16 -25.22 54.52
C SER A 146 -18.75 -25.12 55.99
N GLU A 147 -17.64 -24.44 56.28
CA GLU A 147 -17.17 -24.16 57.65
C GLU A 147 -18.15 -23.24 58.38
N VAL A 148 -18.65 -22.17 57.74
CA VAL A 148 -19.70 -21.32 58.31
C VAL A 148 -20.92 -22.14 58.69
N LYS A 149 -21.40 -23.01 57.80
CA LYS A 149 -22.56 -23.88 58.07
C LYS A 149 -22.30 -24.81 59.26
N PHE A 150 -21.09 -25.36 59.37
CA PHE A 150 -20.71 -26.21 60.50
C PHE A 150 -20.73 -25.42 61.83
N ARG A 151 -20.11 -24.24 61.85
CA ARG A 151 -20.07 -23.36 63.04
C ARG A 151 -21.46 -22.83 63.41
N GLU A 152 -22.30 -22.58 62.42
CA GLU A 152 -23.67 -22.13 62.61
C GLU A 152 -24.51 -23.20 63.30
N ASN A 153 -24.43 -24.45 62.81
CA ASN A 153 -25.10 -25.59 63.44
C ASN A 153 -24.61 -25.80 64.89
N HIS A 154 -23.30 -25.68 65.12
CA HIS A 154 -22.73 -25.81 66.46
C HIS A 154 -23.22 -24.70 67.41
N ALA A 155 -23.12 -23.43 67.01
CA ALA A 155 -23.61 -22.31 67.80
C ALA A 155 -25.13 -22.40 68.06
N SER A 156 -25.92 -22.82 67.08
CA SER A 156 -27.36 -23.03 67.23
C SER A 156 -27.66 -24.12 68.27
N THR A 157 -26.97 -25.25 68.21
CA THR A 157 -27.14 -26.36 69.15
C THR A 157 -26.71 -25.96 70.57
N SER A 158 -25.56 -25.28 70.70
CA SER A 158 -25.08 -24.75 71.98
C SER A 158 -26.07 -23.74 72.57
N ARG A 159 -26.68 -22.89 71.73
CA ARG A 159 -27.68 -21.91 72.16
C ARG A 159 -28.94 -22.59 72.69
N GLU A 160 -29.38 -23.66 72.02
CA GLU A 160 -30.51 -24.47 72.47
C GLU A 160 -30.20 -25.16 73.81
N LEU A 161 -29.00 -25.75 73.95
CA LEU A 161 -28.55 -26.39 75.19
C LEU A 161 -28.54 -25.39 76.35
N VAL A 162 -27.91 -24.23 76.17
CA VAL A 162 -27.91 -23.15 77.17
C VAL A 162 -29.33 -22.75 77.54
N THR A 163 -30.23 -22.61 76.57
CA THR A 163 -31.63 -22.24 76.83
C THR A 163 -32.36 -23.29 77.68
N ARG A 164 -32.12 -24.58 77.41
CA ARG A 164 -32.69 -25.69 78.19
C ARG A 164 -32.11 -25.73 79.61
N MET A 165 -30.79 -25.56 79.76
CA MET A 165 -30.12 -25.54 81.06
C MET A 165 -30.50 -24.32 81.90
N GLN A 166 -30.72 -23.16 81.27
CA GLN A 166 -31.27 -21.98 81.95
C GLN A 166 -32.64 -22.25 82.58
N LYS A 167 -33.51 -23.00 81.88
CA LYS A 167 -34.83 -23.40 82.41
C LYS A 167 -34.67 -24.36 83.60
N LEU A 168 -33.74 -25.32 83.51
CA LEU A 168 -33.47 -26.28 84.58
C LEU A 168 -32.87 -25.60 85.83
N ALA A 169 -31.92 -24.67 85.65
CA ALA A 169 -31.31 -23.89 86.72
C ALA A 169 -32.36 -23.07 87.50
N LYS A 170 -33.35 -22.49 86.81
CA LYS A 170 -34.48 -21.77 87.46
C LYS A 170 -35.34 -22.67 88.35
N LEU A 171 -35.36 -23.97 88.09
CA LEU A 171 -36.05 -24.98 88.89
C LEU A 171 -35.15 -25.56 90.00
N GLY A 172 -33.92 -25.04 90.16
CA GLY A 172 -32.94 -25.52 91.14
C GLY A 172 -32.24 -26.83 90.75
N GLY A 173 -32.42 -27.30 89.50
CA GLY A 173 -31.88 -28.58 89.03
C GLY A 173 -30.47 -28.52 88.44
N GLU A 174 -29.85 -27.34 88.36
CA GLU A 174 -28.53 -27.12 87.74
C GLU A 174 -27.76 -26.04 88.52
N SER A 175 -26.44 -26.18 88.60
CA SER A 175 -25.54 -25.21 89.25
C SER A 175 -25.43 -23.92 88.43
N GLU A 176 -25.50 -22.76 89.08
CA GLU A 176 -25.28 -21.47 88.41
C GLU A 176 -23.89 -21.36 87.77
N ILE A 177 -22.88 -22.00 88.38
CA ILE A 177 -21.50 -22.00 87.85
C ILE A 177 -21.44 -22.76 86.53
N ASP A 178 -22.11 -23.91 86.44
CA ASP A 178 -22.10 -24.73 85.23
C ASP A 178 -22.93 -24.08 84.12
N LEU A 179 -24.02 -23.38 84.48
CA LEU A 179 -24.74 -22.52 83.55
C LEU A 179 -23.87 -21.41 82.95
N VAL A 180 -23.02 -20.78 83.77
CA VAL A 180 -22.09 -19.74 83.30
C VAL A 180 -21.03 -20.32 82.36
N LYS A 181 -20.48 -21.50 82.65
CA LYS A 181 -19.54 -22.19 81.73
C LYS A 181 -20.18 -22.45 80.36
N LEU A 182 -21.39 -23.00 80.33
CA LEU A 182 -22.11 -23.24 79.07
C LEU A 182 -22.38 -21.95 78.28
N LYS A 183 -22.67 -20.84 78.96
CA LYS A 183 -22.80 -19.53 78.30
C LYS A 183 -21.48 -19.03 77.72
N LEU A 184 -20.37 -19.26 78.42
CA LEU A 184 -19.04 -18.90 77.92
C LEU A 184 -18.68 -19.73 76.67
N ASP A 185 -18.98 -21.03 76.69
CA ASP A 185 -18.78 -21.92 75.55
C ASP A 185 -19.62 -21.47 74.34
N LEU A 186 -20.90 -21.13 74.56
CA LEU A 186 -21.76 -20.54 73.53
C LEU A 186 -21.17 -19.26 72.94
N ALA A 187 -20.71 -18.34 73.80
CA ALA A 187 -20.07 -17.10 73.33
C ALA A 187 -18.80 -17.39 72.50
N GLY A 188 -18.05 -18.43 72.87
CA GLY A 188 -16.96 -18.98 72.06
C GLY A 188 -17.42 -19.46 70.68
N SER A 189 -18.46 -20.30 70.63
CA SER A 189 -19.03 -20.80 69.37
C SER A 189 -19.55 -19.67 68.47
N GLU A 190 -20.21 -18.65 69.04
CA GLU A 190 -20.73 -17.49 68.30
C GLU A 190 -19.59 -16.61 67.74
N LYS A 191 -18.52 -16.42 68.51
CA LYS A 191 -17.30 -15.76 68.03
C LYS A 191 -16.69 -16.53 66.85
N ASP A 192 -16.54 -17.85 66.97
CA ASP A 192 -15.98 -18.68 65.90
C ASP A 192 -16.83 -18.62 64.62
N LEU A 193 -18.15 -18.62 64.76
CA LEU A 193 -19.07 -18.40 63.63
C LEU A 193 -18.84 -17.02 62.97
N SER A 194 -18.72 -15.96 63.77
CA SER A 194 -18.45 -14.61 63.25
C SER A 194 -17.11 -14.53 62.51
N VAL A 195 -16.08 -15.20 63.02
CA VAL A 195 -14.77 -15.30 62.36
C VAL A 195 -14.90 -16.04 61.03
N ALA A 196 -15.58 -17.18 60.99
CA ALA A 196 -15.79 -17.94 59.75
C ALA A 196 -16.58 -17.13 58.70
N GLN A 197 -17.61 -16.40 59.12
CA GLN A 197 -18.38 -15.50 58.23
C GLN A 197 -17.50 -14.39 57.65
N ARG A 198 -16.63 -13.78 58.46
CA ARG A 198 -15.66 -12.78 57.99
C ARG A 198 -14.70 -13.38 56.97
N THR A 199 -14.23 -14.61 57.18
CA THR A 199 -13.38 -15.31 56.21
C THR A 199 -14.08 -15.47 54.86
N VAL A 200 -15.35 -15.89 54.84
CA VAL A 200 -16.14 -15.96 53.58
C VAL A 200 -16.23 -14.60 52.90
N GLN A 201 -16.47 -13.52 53.65
CA GLN A 201 -16.52 -12.16 53.09
C GLN A 201 -15.17 -11.73 52.49
N GLN A 202 -14.07 -12.02 53.19
CA GLN A 202 -12.72 -11.71 52.71
C GLN A 202 -12.40 -12.45 51.41
N VAL A 203 -12.64 -13.76 51.34
CA VAL A 203 -12.35 -14.55 50.13
C VAL A 203 -13.23 -14.12 48.95
N ASN A 204 -14.50 -13.78 49.18
CA ASN A 204 -15.37 -13.24 48.12
C ASN A 204 -14.84 -11.90 47.58
N LEU A 205 -14.40 -11.01 48.46
CA LEU A 205 -13.86 -9.71 48.07
C LEU A 205 -12.52 -9.86 47.32
N ASP A 206 -11.69 -10.83 47.70
CA ASP A 206 -10.47 -11.16 46.95
C ASP A 206 -10.79 -11.74 45.55
N ARG A 207 -11.87 -12.54 45.41
CA ARG A 207 -12.35 -13.00 44.10
C ARG A 207 -12.79 -11.82 43.22
N GLU A 208 -13.55 -10.88 43.77
CA GLU A 208 -14.03 -9.70 43.04
C GLU A 208 -12.87 -8.78 42.60
N ARG A 209 -11.88 -8.58 43.48
CA ARG A 209 -10.64 -7.87 43.12
C ARG A 209 -9.90 -8.56 41.98
N MET A 210 -9.80 -9.89 42.03
CA MET A 210 -9.15 -10.68 40.98
C MET A 210 -9.90 -10.56 39.65
N GLU A 211 -11.24 -10.62 39.65
CA GLU A 211 -12.08 -10.39 38.47
C GLU A 211 -11.88 -9.00 37.87
N THR A 212 -11.88 -7.96 38.71
CA THR A 212 -11.68 -6.57 38.27
C THR A 212 -10.30 -6.36 37.66
N GLU A 213 -9.26 -6.90 38.31
CA GLU A 213 -7.88 -6.81 37.83
C GLU A 213 -7.71 -7.55 36.49
N HIS A 214 -8.28 -8.75 36.37
CA HIS A 214 -8.25 -9.50 35.12
C HIS A 214 -8.99 -8.76 33.99
N ALA A 215 -10.17 -8.17 34.28
CA ALA A 215 -10.91 -7.38 33.31
C ALA A 215 -10.09 -6.17 32.81
N ARG A 216 -9.39 -5.49 33.72
CA ARG A 216 -8.48 -4.38 33.38
C ARG A 216 -7.33 -4.84 32.47
N GLN A 217 -6.62 -5.91 32.87
CA GLN A 217 -5.50 -6.45 32.09
C GLN A 217 -5.95 -6.92 30.70
N ARG A 218 -7.10 -7.60 30.63
CA ARG A 218 -7.70 -8.02 29.36
C ARG A 218 -8.00 -6.83 28.45
N ALA A 219 -8.59 -5.76 28.98
CA ALA A 219 -8.89 -4.56 28.21
C ALA A 219 -7.61 -3.89 27.67
N GLU A 220 -6.55 -3.82 28.48
CA GLU A 220 -5.25 -3.29 28.08
C GLU A 220 -4.62 -4.13 26.95
N GLN A 221 -4.55 -5.45 27.13
CA GLN A 221 -4.03 -6.38 26.12
C GLN A 221 -4.83 -6.33 24.81
N GLN A 222 -6.16 -6.25 24.90
CA GLN A 222 -7.03 -6.14 23.74
C GLN A 222 -6.77 -4.83 22.96
N SER A 223 -6.61 -3.72 23.67
CA SER A 223 -6.25 -2.42 23.05
C SER A 223 -4.88 -2.48 22.37
N GLU A 224 -3.88 -3.16 22.95
CA GLU A 224 -2.59 -3.38 22.28
C GLU A 224 -2.73 -4.19 20.99
N ILE A 225 -3.51 -5.28 21.04
CA ILE A 225 -3.80 -6.13 19.88
C ILE A 225 -4.50 -5.33 18.79
N GLU A 226 -5.47 -4.49 19.13
CA GLU A 226 -6.15 -3.62 18.17
C GLU A 226 -5.21 -2.60 17.53
N LYS A 227 -4.32 -1.96 18.31
CA LYS A 227 -3.29 -1.06 17.77
C LYS A 227 -2.36 -1.79 16.80
N LEU A 228 -1.93 -3.01 17.12
CA LEU A 228 -1.12 -3.83 16.23
C LEU A 228 -1.88 -4.18 14.95
N LYS A 229 -3.14 -4.61 15.05
CA LYS A 229 -4.00 -4.90 13.89
C LYS A 229 -4.16 -3.69 12.97
N MET A 230 -4.37 -2.49 13.53
CA MET A 230 -4.44 -1.26 12.76
C MET A 230 -3.13 -0.96 12.03
N ARG A 231 -1.98 -1.10 12.70
CA ARG A 231 -0.66 -0.87 12.09
C ARG A 231 -0.36 -1.88 10.99
N ILE A 232 -0.67 -3.16 11.22
CA ILE A 232 -0.54 -4.23 10.23
C ILE A 232 -1.45 -3.96 9.03
N GLY A 233 -2.69 -3.52 9.26
CA GLY A 233 -3.64 -3.18 8.21
C GLY A 233 -3.15 -2.04 7.31
N ALA A 234 -2.61 -0.97 7.90
CA ALA A 234 -2.00 0.12 7.14
C ALA A 234 -0.80 -0.37 6.31
N LEU A 235 0.09 -1.14 6.92
CA LEU A 235 1.28 -1.68 6.24
C LEU A 235 0.93 -2.69 5.15
N LYS A 236 -0.16 -3.44 5.33
CA LYS A 236 -0.69 -4.35 4.31
C LYS A 236 -1.18 -3.59 3.08
N ALA A 237 -1.90 -2.48 3.28
CA ALA A 237 -2.36 -1.64 2.17
C ALA A 237 -1.18 -1.05 1.38
N ASP A 238 -0.11 -0.65 2.08
CA ASP A 238 1.13 -0.17 1.45
C ASP A 238 1.83 -1.28 0.64
N LEU A 239 1.82 -2.53 1.15
CA LEU A 239 2.43 -3.70 0.50
C LEU A 239 1.59 -4.28 -0.64
N GLU A 240 0.26 -4.12 -0.64
CA GLU A 240 -0.61 -4.64 -1.72
C GLU A 240 -0.29 -3.97 -3.07
N ASN A 241 0.19 -2.73 -3.05
CA ASN A 241 0.72 -2.03 -4.21
C ASN A 241 2.16 -2.46 -4.60
N ALA A 242 2.81 -3.29 -3.78
CA ALA A 242 4.24 -3.58 -3.84
C ALA A 242 4.52 -5.09 -3.60
N SER A 243 4.01 -5.96 -4.47
CA SER A 243 4.14 -7.41 -4.26
C SER A 243 5.58 -7.93 -4.45
N GLN A 244 6.07 -8.76 -3.53
CA GLN A 244 7.34 -9.52 -3.65
C GLN A 244 8.63 -8.68 -3.84
N ASN A 245 8.73 -7.50 -3.22
CA ASN A 245 9.83 -6.53 -3.42
C ASN A 245 9.91 -5.97 -4.84
N LEU A 246 8.91 -6.27 -5.68
CA LEU A 246 8.81 -5.85 -7.05
C LEU A 246 7.63 -4.90 -7.16
N LEU A 247 7.93 -3.65 -7.49
CA LEU A 247 6.91 -2.68 -7.88
C LEU A 247 6.78 -2.75 -9.39
N THR A 248 5.64 -3.26 -9.85
CA THR A 248 5.30 -3.25 -11.28
C THR A 248 4.66 -1.91 -11.62
N VAL A 249 5.33 -1.13 -12.47
CA VAL A 249 4.77 0.09 -13.06
C VAL A 249 3.94 -0.31 -14.27
N ARG A 250 2.65 0.04 -14.25
CA ARG A 250 1.69 -0.29 -15.31
C ARG A 250 1.32 0.96 -16.11
N SER A 251 0.96 0.78 -17.38
CA SER A 251 0.48 1.89 -18.21
C SER A 251 -0.86 2.41 -17.68
N PRO A 252 -1.01 3.72 -17.41
CA PRO A 252 -2.28 4.29 -16.95
C PRO A 252 -3.36 4.29 -18.05
N TYR A 253 -2.96 4.32 -19.31
CA TYR A 253 -3.85 4.36 -20.48
C TYR A 253 -3.23 3.65 -21.69
N GLU A 254 -4.00 3.50 -22.76
CA GLU A 254 -3.53 2.92 -24.02
C GLU A 254 -2.71 3.94 -24.82
N GLY A 255 -1.54 3.55 -25.32
CA GLY A 255 -0.62 4.47 -25.99
C GLY A 255 0.57 3.78 -26.65
N VAL A 256 1.51 4.58 -27.16
CA VAL A 256 2.76 4.10 -27.78
C VAL A 256 3.94 4.62 -26.97
N ILE A 257 4.89 3.74 -26.66
CA ILE A 257 6.13 4.11 -25.95
C ILE A 257 7.05 4.88 -26.91
N ILE A 258 7.62 5.96 -26.41
CA ILE A 258 8.39 6.94 -27.21
C ILE A 258 9.80 7.21 -26.66
N SER A 259 10.07 6.80 -25.40
CA SER A 259 11.41 6.83 -24.77
C SER A 259 11.39 6.15 -23.40
#